data_AF-A0A4Q3UTD7-F1
#
_entry.id   AF-A0A4Q3UTD7-F1
#
_cell.length_a   1.000
_cell.length_b   1.000
_cell.length_c   1.000
_cell.angle_alpha   90.00
_cell.angle_beta   90.00
_cell.angle_gamma   90.00
#
_symmetry.space_group_name_H-M   'P 1'
#
loop_
_entity.id
_entity.type
_entity.pdbx_description
1 polymer ?
#
loop_
_entity_poly.entity_id
_entity_poly.type
_entity_poly.pdbx_seq_one_letter_code
_entity_poly.pdbx_strand_id
1 'polypeptide(L)'
;GNTVRTLSLWTQTTRRGPRWIPNLKRWYRNAAKAKSATPEELSTTYSSATRPAGKYSLVWDGLDDSGKPVKAGEYTVCIEAAREHGTYQLIRKAYKIGTTAFWDRLSGNTEIKGARVELRKK
;
A
#
# COMPACT_ATOMS: atom_id res chain seq x y z
N GLY A 1 7.05 -12.46 2.71
CA GLY A 1 7.80 -11.24 3.09
C GLY A 1 6.93 -10.39 3.99
N ASN A 2 7.51 -9.87 5.07
CA ASN A 2 6.82 -8.99 6.02
C ASN A 2 6.63 -7.59 5.40
N THR A 3 5.61 -6.88 5.85
CA THR A 3 5.42 -5.47 5.46
C THR A 3 6.52 -4.63 6.10
N VAL A 4 7.15 -3.78 5.29
CA VAL A 4 8.19 -2.84 5.75
C VAL A 4 7.58 -1.51 6.15
N ARG A 5 6.67 -1.01 5.31
CA ARG A 5 5.97 0.25 5.51
C ARG A 5 4.62 0.21 4.80
N THR A 6 3.57 0.71 5.44
CA THR A 6 2.32 1.09 4.74
C THR A 6 2.38 2.57 4.38
N LEU A 7 2.40 2.91 3.09
CA LEU A 7 2.48 4.32 2.64
C LEU A 7 1.13 5.04 2.78
N SER A 8 0.05 4.35 2.44
CA SER A 8 -1.31 4.87 2.61
C SER A 8 -2.31 3.74 2.65
N LEU A 9 -3.34 3.89 3.47
CA LEU A 9 -4.58 3.12 3.36
C LEU A 9 -5.72 4.11 3.09
N TRP A 10 -6.43 3.90 1.98
CA TRP A 10 -7.69 4.59 1.71
C TRP A 10 -8.81 3.59 1.84
N THR A 11 -9.66 3.83 2.81
CA THR A 11 -10.80 2.98 3.09
C THR A 11 -11.98 3.85 3.50
N GLN A 12 -13.18 3.30 3.35
CA GLN A 12 -14.37 3.90 3.92
C GLN A 12 -14.32 3.68 5.43
N THR A 13 -14.08 4.75 6.19
CA THR A 13 -14.09 4.72 7.66
C THR A 13 -15.44 5.18 8.24
N THR A 14 -16.32 5.72 7.39
CA THR A 14 -17.63 6.27 7.77
C THR A 14 -18.78 5.40 7.23
N ARG A 15 -20.01 5.58 7.75
CA ARG A 15 -21.22 4.79 7.45
C ARG A 15 -21.03 3.29 7.66
N ARG A 16 -20.56 2.57 6.63
CA ARG A 16 -20.37 1.12 6.62
C ARG A 16 -19.06 0.68 7.29
N GLY A 17 -18.22 1.65 7.67
CA GLY A 17 -17.04 1.42 8.51
C GLY A 17 -15.97 0.54 7.85
N PRO A 18 -14.97 0.09 8.63
CA PRO A 18 -13.81 -0.64 8.14
C PRO A 18 -14.09 -2.08 7.67
N ARG A 19 -15.36 -2.47 7.50
CA ARG A 19 -15.80 -3.84 7.13
C ARG A 19 -15.17 -4.37 5.83
N TRP A 20 -14.69 -3.48 4.98
CA TRP A 20 -14.07 -3.81 3.70
C TRP A 20 -12.56 -3.96 3.74
N ILE A 21 -11.93 -3.57 4.85
CA ILE A 21 -10.48 -3.73 5.02
C ILE A 21 -10.03 -5.17 4.80
N PRO A 22 -10.74 -6.21 5.30
CA PRO A 22 -10.40 -7.60 5.01
C PRO A 22 -10.40 -7.97 3.51
N ASN A 23 -11.05 -7.19 2.65
CA ASN A 23 -11.03 -7.42 1.20
C ASN A 23 -9.69 -7.03 0.56
N LEU A 24 -8.86 -6.20 1.22
CA LEU A 24 -7.45 -6.01 0.87
C LEU A 24 -6.64 -7.19 1.42
N LYS A 25 -6.92 -8.39 0.87
CA LYS A 25 -6.57 -9.69 1.46
C LYS A 25 -5.12 -9.81 1.90
N ARG A 26 -4.17 -9.36 1.08
CA ARG A 26 -2.74 -9.49 1.35
C ARG A 26 -2.29 -8.48 2.37
N TRP A 27 -2.63 -7.21 2.18
CA TRP A 27 -2.30 -6.15 3.14
C TRP A 27 -2.89 -6.45 4.51
N TYR A 28 -4.19 -6.80 4.58
CA TYR A 28 -4.88 -7.09 5.83
C TYR A 28 -4.23 -8.24 6.58
N ARG A 29 -3.96 -9.37 5.91
CA ARG A 29 -3.28 -10.52 6.53
C ARG A 29 -1.92 -10.13 7.14
N ASN A 30 -1.14 -9.35 6.40
CA ASN A 30 0.19 -8.92 6.87
C ASN A 30 0.09 -7.91 8.01
N ALA A 31 -0.82 -6.94 7.92
CA ALA A 31 -0.99 -5.88 8.91
C ALA A 31 -1.59 -6.44 10.21
N ALA A 32 -2.64 -7.26 10.11
CA ALA A 32 -3.25 -7.95 11.26
C ALA A 32 -2.25 -8.87 11.95
N LYS A 33 -1.42 -9.62 11.19
CA LYS A 33 -0.35 -10.44 11.78
C LYS A 33 0.72 -9.59 12.48
N ALA A 34 1.12 -8.47 11.89
CA ALA A 34 2.19 -7.63 12.42
C ALA A 34 1.77 -6.85 13.69
N LYS A 35 0.48 -6.53 13.82
CA LYS A 35 -0.05 -5.69 14.91
C LYS A 35 -0.99 -6.44 15.87
N SER A 36 -1.34 -7.70 15.57
CA SER A 36 -2.38 -8.46 16.28
C SER A 36 -3.66 -7.63 16.47
N ALA A 37 -4.09 -6.95 15.42
CA ALA A 37 -5.10 -5.89 15.47
C ALA A 37 -6.33 -6.20 14.61
N THR A 38 -7.48 -5.68 15.05
CA THR A 38 -8.78 -5.71 14.36
C THR A 38 -8.81 -4.77 13.15
N PRO A 39 -9.77 -4.92 12.21
CA PRO A 39 -9.98 -3.96 11.13
C PRO A 39 -10.14 -2.51 11.61
N GLU A 40 -10.82 -2.29 12.73
CA GLU A 40 -11.05 -0.98 13.34
C GLU A 40 -9.74 -0.33 13.82
N GLU A 41 -8.91 -1.08 14.54
CA GLU A 41 -7.60 -0.63 15.01
C GLU A 41 -6.64 -0.36 13.85
N LEU A 42 -6.63 -1.25 12.84
CA LEU A 42 -5.83 -1.06 11.63
C LEU A 42 -6.28 0.16 10.83
N SER A 43 -7.60 0.40 10.74
CA SER A 43 -8.16 1.59 10.13
C SER A 43 -7.66 2.84 10.86
N THR A 44 -7.78 2.87 12.19
CA THR A 44 -7.34 4.02 12.99
C THR A 44 -5.84 4.29 12.83
N THR A 45 -5.04 3.23 12.72
CA THR A 45 -3.58 3.32 12.61
C THR A 45 -3.09 3.78 11.23
N TYR A 46 -3.69 3.27 10.15
CA TYR A 46 -3.16 3.45 8.79
C TYR A 46 -4.04 4.28 7.87
N SER A 47 -5.33 4.43 8.18
CA SER A 47 -6.25 5.12 7.27
C SER A 47 -5.93 6.61 7.18
N SER A 48 -6.08 7.13 5.98
CA SER A 48 -6.13 8.56 5.72
C SER A 48 -7.49 8.93 5.16
N ALA A 49 -7.77 10.23 5.04
CA ALA A 49 -9.04 10.72 4.52
C ALA A 49 -9.40 10.02 3.19
N THR A 50 -10.65 9.56 3.09
CA THR A 50 -11.17 8.87 1.91
C THR A 50 -10.95 9.73 0.67
N ARG A 51 -10.54 9.09 -0.42
CA ARG A 51 -10.20 9.74 -1.69
C ARG A 51 -11.14 9.23 -2.80
N PRO A 52 -11.66 10.10 -3.69
CA PRO A 52 -12.42 9.67 -4.85
C PRO A 52 -11.54 8.91 -5.87
N ALA A 53 -12.11 8.43 -6.97
CA ALA A 53 -11.29 7.93 -8.07
C ALA A 53 -10.42 9.07 -8.65
N GLY A 54 -9.14 8.81 -8.91
CA GLY A 54 -8.23 9.85 -9.36
C GLY A 54 -6.78 9.40 -9.51
N LYS A 55 -5.90 10.37 -9.79
CA LYS A 55 -4.45 10.19 -9.79
C LYS A 55 -3.89 10.68 -8.47
N TYR A 56 -3.05 9.86 -7.86
CA TYR A 56 -2.44 10.15 -6.57
C TYR A 56 -0.93 9.90 -6.63
N SER A 57 -0.18 10.68 -5.87
CA SER A 57 1.25 10.50 -5.69
C SER A 57 1.55 10.33 -4.22
N LEU A 58 2.36 9.32 -3.91
CA LEU A 58 2.81 8.99 -2.57
C LEU A 58 4.34 9.06 -2.58
N VAL A 59 4.90 9.62 -1.52
CA VAL A 59 6.35 9.69 -1.32
C VAL A 59 6.69 8.81 -0.14
N TRP A 60 7.73 7.99 -0.30
CA TRP A 60 8.32 7.23 0.78
C TRP A 60 9.64 7.87 1.16
N ASP A 61 9.84 8.04 2.47
CA ASP A 61 11.04 8.60 3.08
C ASP A 61 12.18 7.59 3.27
N GLY A 62 11.94 6.31 2.97
CA GLY A 62 12.90 5.23 3.17
C GLY A 62 12.91 4.69 4.60
N LEU A 63 11.90 5.01 5.42
CA LEU A 63 11.76 4.49 6.78
C LEU A 63 10.77 3.32 6.84
N ASP A 64 10.98 2.41 7.80
CA ASP A 64 10.03 1.36 8.12
C ASP A 64 8.88 1.87 9.01
N ASP A 65 7.92 1.00 9.37
CA ASP A 65 6.81 1.33 10.28
C ASP A 65 7.27 1.70 11.72
N SER A 66 8.54 1.44 12.08
CA SER A 66 9.16 1.84 13.36
C SER A 66 9.96 3.15 13.25
N GLY A 67 9.93 3.81 12.09
CA GLY A 67 10.67 5.05 11.83
C GLY A 67 12.18 4.84 11.61
N LYS A 68 12.63 3.61 11.39
CA LYS A 68 14.05 3.29 11.17
C LYS A 68 14.37 3.25 9.67
N PRO A 69 15.55 3.74 9.23
CA PRO A 69 15.97 3.63 7.84
C PRO A 69 16.06 2.18 7.38
N VAL A 70 15.53 1.90 6.19
CA VAL A 70 15.63 0.57 5.59
C VAL A 70 16.99 0.40 4.89
N LYS A 71 17.51 -0.83 4.86
CA LYS A 71 18.76 -1.14 4.16
C LYS A 71 18.55 -1.18 2.65
N ALA A 72 19.59 -0.91 1.87
CA ALA A 72 19.56 -1.20 0.44
C ALA A 72 19.32 -2.70 0.20
N GLY A 73 18.53 -3.04 -0.81
CA GLY A 73 18.12 -4.43 -1.06
C GLY A 73 16.95 -4.57 -2.01
N GLU A 74 16.44 -5.79 -2.13
CA GLU A 74 15.25 -6.06 -2.93
C GLU A 74 13.98 -5.82 -2.10
N TYR A 75 13.09 -4.99 -2.62
CA TYR A 75 11.79 -4.70 -2.02
C TYR A 75 10.69 -4.91 -3.04
N THR A 76 9.53 -5.36 -2.57
CA THR A 76 8.37 -5.51 -3.43
C THR A 76 7.36 -4.40 -3.18
N VAL A 77 7.12 -3.59 -4.21
CA VAL A 77 5.99 -2.64 -4.20
C VAL A 77 4.71 -3.42 -4.46
N CYS A 78 3.70 -3.19 -3.63
CA CYS A 78 2.38 -3.80 -3.72
C CYS A 78 1.33 -2.69 -3.76
N ILE A 79 0.46 -2.70 -4.78
CA ILE A 79 -0.68 -1.80 -4.90
C ILE A 79 -1.92 -2.67 -4.96
N GLU A 80 -2.79 -2.52 -3.97
CA GLU A 80 -3.95 -3.39 -3.75
C GLU A 80 -5.22 -2.56 -3.78
N ALA A 81 -6.24 -3.06 -4.46
CA ALA A 81 -7.54 -2.42 -4.56
C ALA A 81 -8.66 -3.45 -4.40
N ALA A 82 -9.70 -3.07 -3.66
CA ALA A 82 -10.92 -3.83 -3.51
C ALA A 82 -12.11 -2.89 -3.38
N ARG A 83 -13.23 -3.26 -3.99
CA ARG A 83 -14.45 -2.46 -4.11
C ARG A 83 -15.67 -3.30 -3.71
N GLU A 84 -16.69 -2.68 -3.13
CA GLU A 84 -17.99 -3.32 -2.92
C GLU A 84 -18.62 -3.71 -4.26
N HIS A 85 -18.98 -4.99 -4.43
CA HIS A 85 -19.40 -5.57 -5.72
C HIS A 85 -18.37 -5.36 -6.86
N GLY A 86 -17.10 -5.20 -6.51
CA GLY A 86 -15.99 -5.09 -7.45
C GLY A 86 -15.09 -6.30 -7.39
N THR A 87 -13.92 -6.16 -8.01
CA THR A 87 -12.89 -7.18 -7.99
C THR A 87 -11.85 -6.89 -6.92
N TYR A 88 -11.13 -7.93 -6.55
CA TYR A 88 -9.88 -7.82 -5.81
C TYR A 88 -8.73 -7.76 -6.82
N GLN A 89 -7.89 -6.74 -6.73
CA GLN A 89 -6.76 -6.56 -7.63
C GLN A 89 -5.48 -6.25 -6.86
N LEU A 90 -4.38 -6.84 -7.33
CA LEU A 90 -3.05 -6.66 -6.76
C LEU A 90 -2.04 -6.48 -7.89
N ILE A 91 -1.36 -5.33 -7.90
CA ILE A 91 -0.13 -5.12 -8.67
C ILE A 91 1.03 -5.37 -7.73
N ARG A 92 1.98 -6.23 -8.15
CA ARG A 92 3.16 -6.58 -7.37
C ARG A 92 4.40 -6.60 -8.26
N LYS A 93 5.41 -5.80 -7.92
CA LYS A 93 6.70 -5.83 -8.63
C LYS A 93 7.87 -5.62 -7.68
N ALA A 94 8.91 -6.41 -7.87
CA ALA A 94 10.16 -6.30 -7.12
C ALA A 94 11.05 -5.22 -7.74
N TYR A 95 11.72 -4.46 -6.88
CA TYR A 95 12.67 -3.43 -7.24
C TYR A 95 13.88 -3.50 -6.31
N LYS A 96 15.06 -3.21 -6.86
CA LYS A 96 16.26 -3.01 -6.05
C LYS A 96 16.28 -1.57 -5.57
N ILE A 97 16.07 -1.37 -4.27
CA ILE A 97 16.19 -0.06 -3.62
C ILE A 97 17.62 0.13 -3.16
N GLY A 98 18.25 1.23 -3.58
CA GLY A 98 19.65 1.54 -3.31
C GLY A 98 20.00 2.92 -3.85
N THR A 99 21.21 3.09 -4.36
CA THR A 99 21.72 4.40 -4.84
C THR A 99 21.43 4.67 -6.32
N THR A 100 20.97 3.67 -7.07
CA THR A 100 20.67 3.80 -8.50
C THR A 100 19.24 4.27 -8.69
N ALA A 101 19.07 5.47 -9.25
CA ALA A 101 17.75 5.98 -9.61
C ALA A 101 17.13 5.12 -10.72
N PHE A 102 15.81 4.98 -10.67
CA PHE A 102 15.05 4.32 -11.72
C PHE A 102 13.63 4.85 -11.74
N TRP A 103 12.94 4.61 -12.85
CA TRP A 103 11.51 4.69 -12.92
C TRP A 103 10.97 3.50 -13.69
N ASP A 104 9.73 3.15 -13.40
CA ASP A 104 9.05 2.05 -14.05
C ASP A 104 7.55 2.31 -14.13
N ARG A 105 6.92 1.83 -15.20
CA ARG A 105 5.48 1.91 -15.40
C ARG A 105 4.87 0.53 -15.24
N LEU A 106 3.95 0.42 -14.30
CA LEU A 106 3.20 -0.78 -14.03
C LEU A 106 1.92 -0.76 -14.87
N SER A 107 1.70 -1.85 -15.60
CA SER A 107 0.42 -2.09 -16.29
C SER A 107 -0.72 -2.09 -15.28
N GLY A 108 -1.84 -1.50 -15.67
CA GLY A 108 -3.05 -1.54 -14.88
C GLY A 108 -3.73 -2.90 -14.87
N ASN A 109 -4.87 -2.94 -14.21
CA ASN A 109 -5.85 -4.01 -14.17
C ASN A 109 -7.26 -3.39 -14.05
N THR A 110 -8.26 -4.21 -13.73
CA THR A 110 -9.66 -3.80 -13.63
C THR A 110 -9.90 -2.63 -12.68
N GLU A 111 -9.23 -2.58 -11.52
CA GLU A 111 -9.46 -1.57 -10.48
C GLU A 111 -8.40 -0.46 -10.51
N ILE A 112 -7.21 -0.73 -11.06
CA ILE A 112 -6.06 0.18 -11.07
C ILE A 112 -5.68 0.44 -12.52
N LYS A 113 -5.95 1.62 -13.07
CA LYS A 113 -5.62 1.93 -14.49
C LYS A 113 -4.12 1.88 -14.81
N GLY A 114 -3.27 1.99 -13.81
CA GLY A 114 -1.82 1.88 -13.93
C GLY A 114 -1.13 2.59 -12.77
N ALA A 115 0.18 2.36 -12.65
CA ALA A 115 1.00 3.04 -11.65
C ALA A 115 2.38 3.36 -12.23
N ARG A 116 3.06 4.32 -11.62
CA ARG A 116 4.46 4.63 -11.88
C ARG A 116 5.20 4.54 -10.55
N VAL A 117 6.32 3.83 -10.54
CA VAL A 117 7.25 3.80 -9.41
C VAL A 117 8.50 4.54 -9.84
N GLU A 118 9.02 5.38 -8.95
CA GLU A 118 10.23 6.15 -9.19
C GLU A 118 11.07 6.18 -7.92
N LEU A 119 12.35 5.83 -8.05
CA LEU A 119 13.36 6.06 -7.04
C LEU A 119 14.22 7.25 -7.50
N ARG A 120 14.14 8.34 -6.76
CA ARG A 120 14.96 9.54 -6.99
C ARG A 120 16.18 9.51 -6.09
N LYS A 121 17.32 9.98 -6.60
CA LYS A 121 18.46 10.32 -5.75
C LYS A 121 18.09 11.55 -4.90
N LYS A 122 18.54 11.55 -3.65
CA LYS A 122 18.60 12.77 -2.85
C LYS A 122 19.66 13.70 -3.44
#